data_AF-A0A7D9MAT4-F1
#
_entry.id   AF-A0A7D9MAT4-F1
#
_cell.length_a   1.000
_cell.length_b   1.000
_cell.length_c   1.000
_cell.angle_alpha   90.00
_cell.angle_beta   90.00
_cell.angle_gamma   90.00
#
_symmetry.space_group_name_H-M   'P 1'
#
loop_
_entity.id
_entity.type
_entity.pdbx_description
1 polymer ?
#
loop_
_entity_poly.entity_id
_entity_poly.type
_entity_poly.pdbx_seq_one_letter_code
_entity_poly.pdbx_strand_id
1 'polypeptide(L)'
;MEVNRDKGAEFLKEKNIGCSKDMPVRTNLEAFFEIGTKVKVRWSADEIKDTGWKPGWYVAYVQSADSYEDQIVVEHPSKADELYTLDVSPLVAEGSLKL
;
A
#
# COMPACT_ATOMS: atom_id res chain seq x y z
N MET A 1 -41.00 37.33 16.84
CA MET A 1 -39.57 37.39 16.49
C MET A 1 -38.84 36.62 17.56
N GLU A 2 -38.51 35.37 17.26
CA GLU A 2 -37.75 34.52 18.18
C GLU A 2 -36.45 34.10 17.48
N VAL A 3 -35.35 34.30 18.20
CA VAL A 3 -33.99 34.32 17.69
C VAL A 3 -33.45 32.90 17.79
N ASN A 4 -33.34 32.21 16.66
CA ASN A 4 -32.65 30.92 16.59
C ASN A 4 -31.14 31.17 16.74
N ARG A 5 -30.59 30.76 17.89
CA ARG A 5 -29.15 30.55 18.10
C ARG A 5 -28.96 29.10 18.49
N ASP A 6 -28.60 28.25 17.55
CA ASP A 6 -27.82 27.06 17.88
C ASP A 6 -26.76 26.85 16.81
N LYS A 7 -25.51 26.87 17.29
CA LYS A 7 -24.28 26.78 16.52
C LYS A 7 -24.09 25.34 16.07
N GLY A 8 -23.74 25.20 14.79
CA GLY A 8 -23.39 23.91 14.20
C GLY A 8 -22.23 23.23 14.91
N ALA A 9 -22.52 22.01 15.35
CA ALA A 9 -21.66 20.83 15.48
C ALA A 9 -20.14 21.08 15.58
N GLU A 10 -19.65 21.13 16.80
CA GLU A 10 -18.24 21.01 17.16
C GLU A 10 -17.83 19.53 17.22
N PHE A 11 -16.91 19.19 16.32
CA PHE A 11 -15.71 18.36 16.48
C PHE A 11 -15.66 17.18 17.49
N LEU A 12 -15.23 16.04 16.90
CA LEU A 12 -14.49 14.91 17.44
C LEU A 12 -15.20 14.03 18.47
N LYS A 13 -15.30 12.72 18.15
CA LYS A 13 -14.67 11.66 18.95
C LYS A 13 -14.65 10.31 18.24
N GLU A 14 -13.44 9.77 18.19
CA GLU A 14 -13.13 8.36 18.45
C GLU A 14 -13.63 7.32 17.43
N LYS A 15 -12.85 7.12 16.36
CA LYS A 15 -12.82 5.81 15.69
C LYS A 15 -12.00 4.84 16.54
N ASN A 16 -12.73 4.13 17.39
CA ASN A 16 -12.30 3.01 18.20
C ASN A 16 -12.17 1.77 17.28
N ILE A 17 -10.98 1.51 16.73
CA ILE A 17 -10.69 0.23 16.07
C ILE A 17 -9.96 -0.63 17.10
N GLY A 18 -10.72 -1.53 17.71
CA GLY A 18 -10.20 -2.54 18.61
C GLY A 18 -9.21 -3.46 17.88
N CYS A 19 -7.95 -3.41 18.32
CA CYS A 19 -6.91 -4.36 17.96
C CYS A 19 -7.23 -5.70 18.65
N SER A 20 -7.99 -6.56 17.99
CA SER A 20 -8.24 -7.93 18.44
C SER A 20 -6.97 -8.76 18.36
N LYS A 21 -6.77 -9.56 19.40
CA LYS A 21 -5.60 -10.38 19.71
C LYS A 21 -5.58 -11.64 18.82
N ASP A 22 -4.36 -12.16 18.63
CA ASP A 22 -3.98 -13.36 17.89
C ASP A 22 -3.80 -13.19 16.37
N MET A 23 -2.65 -12.62 15.96
CA MET A 23 -2.18 -12.66 14.57
C MET A 23 -0.67 -12.96 14.54
N PRO A 24 -0.22 -14.11 13.98
CA PRO A 24 1.19 -14.35 13.78
C PRO A 24 1.70 -13.51 12.60
N VAL A 25 2.89 -12.96 12.81
CA VAL A 25 3.68 -12.10 11.91
C VAL A 25 3.17 -10.65 11.83
N ARG A 26 3.91 -9.78 12.54
CA ARG A 26 3.84 -8.32 12.47
C ARG A 26 4.29 -7.84 11.09
N THR A 27 3.56 -8.15 10.04
CA THR A 27 3.81 -7.52 8.75
C THR A 27 3.18 -6.14 8.84
N ASN A 28 4.02 -5.12 8.95
CA ASN A 28 3.59 -3.73 9.04
C ASN A 28 3.07 -3.29 7.67
N LEU A 29 1.90 -3.82 7.28
CA LEU A 29 1.26 -3.62 5.97
C LEU A 29 1.07 -2.13 5.69
N GLU A 30 0.79 -1.35 6.74
CA GLU A 30 0.66 0.10 6.71
C GLU A 30 1.87 0.80 6.07
N ALA A 31 3.09 0.27 6.25
CA ALA A 31 4.29 0.85 5.67
C ALA A 31 4.36 0.68 4.14
N PHE A 32 3.72 -0.35 3.56
CA PHE A 32 3.65 -0.51 2.11
C PHE A 32 2.77 0.54 1.44
N PHE A 33 1.78 1.08 2.16
CA PHE A 33 0.89 2.12 1.64
C PHE A 33 1.44 3.54 1.84
N GLU A 34 2.64 3.68 2.38
CA GLU A 34 3.28 4.99 2.52
C GLU A 34 3.95 5.41 1.20
N ILE A 35 3.56 6.57 0.68
CA ILE A 35 4.11 7.14 -0.55
C ILE A 35 5.57 7.52 -0.33
N GLY A 36 6.42 7.19 -1.29
CA GLY A 36 7.88 7.31 -1.21
C GLY A 36 8.54 6.12 -0.51
N THR A 37 7.77 5.16 0.01
CA THR A 37 8.35 3.95 0.60
C THR A 37 9.07 3.15 -0.46
N LYS A 38 10.28 2.73 -0.10
CA LYS A 38 11.08 1.80 -0.88
C LYS A 38 10.59 0.38 -0.63
N VAL A 39 10.10 -0.26 -1.67
CA VAL A 39 9.66 -1.66 -1.64
C VAL A 39 10.56 -2.52 -2.53
N LYS A 40 10.62 -3.81 -2.21
CA LYS A 40 11.27 -4.85 -2.99
C LYS A 40 10.20 -5.80 -3.51
N VAL A 41 10.07 -5.86 -4.83
CA VAL A 41 9.12 -6.70 -5.53
C VAL A 41 9.88 -7.82 -6.21
N ARG A 42 9.47 -9.05 -5.97
CA ARG A 42 9.97 -10.22 -6.68
C ARG A 42 9.12 -10.43 -7.91
N TRP A 43 9.75 -10.35 -9.07
CA TRP A 43 9.11 -10.63 -10.34
C TRP A 43 9.46 -12.04 -10.80
N SER A 44 8.44 -12.83 -11.13
CA SER A 44 8.60 -14.19 -11.66
C SER A 44 8.77 -14.17 -13.18
N ALA A 45 9.41 -15.19 -13.74
CA ALA A 45 9.69 -15.26 -15.18
C ALA A 45 8.41 -15.24 -16.02
N ASP A 46 7.33 -15.85 -15.50
CA ASP A 46 6.02 -15.89 -16.13
C ASP A 46 5.34 -14.51 -16.18
N GLU A 47 5.54 -13.66 -15.16
CA GLU A 47 4.92 -12.33 -15.08
C GLU A 47 5.60 -11.30 -15.99
N ILE A 48 6.90 -11.49 -16.26
CA ILE A 48 7.74 -10.52 -16.98
C ILE A 48 8.17 -10.98 -18.38
N LYS A 49 7.61 -12.09 -18.87
CA LYS A 49 8.04 -12.69 -20.14
C LYS A 49 7.98 -11.69 -21.32
N ASP A 50 7.04 -10.74 -21.27
CA ASP A 50 6.81 -9.73 -22.30
C ASP A 50 7.39 -8.35 -21.95
N THR A 51 7.90 -8.15 -20.74
CA THR A 51 8.39 -6.84 -20.27
C THR A 51 9.91 -6.69 -20.39
N GLY A 52 10.61 -7.78 -20.73
CA GLY A 52 12.08 -7.81 -20.91
C GLY A 52 12.87 -7.76 -19.59
N TRP A 53 12.18 -7.81 -18.45
CA TRP A 53 12.82 -7.91 -17.14
C TRP A 53 13.29 -9.34 -16.87
N LYS A 54 14.34 -9.49 -16.06
CA LYS A 54 14.81 -10.81 -15.62
C LYS A 54 14.10 -11.22 -14.32
N PRO A 55 13.82 -12.50 -14.08
CA PRO A 55 13.22 -12.91 -12.83
C PRO A 55 14.15 -12.58 -11.67
N GLY A 56 13.62 -11.98 -10.61
CA GLY A 56 14.46 -11.50 -9.50
C GLY A 56 13.78 -10.47 -8.61
N TRP A 57 14.56 -9.95 -7.66
CA TRP A 57 14.14 -8.90 -6.75
C TRP A 57 14.49 -7.53 -7.31
N TYR A 58 13.50 -6.65 -7.38
CA TYR A 58 13.63 -5.30 -7.89
C TYR A 58 13.19 -4.29 -6.85
N VAL A 59 13.85 -3.14 -6.86
CA VAL A 59 13.52 -2.04 -5.96
C VAL A 59 12.57 -1.12 -6.70
N ALA A 60 11.46 -0.78 -6.07
CA ALA A 60 10.54 0.22 -6.57
C ALA A 60 10.13 1.16 -5.43
N TYR A 61 9.63 2.34 -5.78
CA TYR A 61 9.14 3.33 -4.84
C TYR A 61 7.64 3.48 -5.00
N VAL A 62 6.92 3.49 -3.89
CA VAL A 62 5.47 3.68 -3.88
C VAL A 62 5.16 5.10 -4.30
N GLN A 63 4.43 5.27 -5.40
CA GLN A 63 3.97 6.58 -5.88
C GLN A 63 2.55 6.88 -5.39
N SER A 64 1.71 5.85 -5.33
CA SER A 64 0.35 5.94 -4.81
C SER A 64 -0.06 4.62 -4.17
N ALA A 65 -1.03 4.68 -3.27
CA ALA A 65 -1.42 3.57 -2.43
C ALA A 65 -2.92 3.63 -2.13
N ASP A 66 -3.61 2.53 -2.38
CA ASP A 66 -5.03 2.35 -2.20
C ASP A 66 -5.27 1.30 -1.11
N SER A 67 -5.35 1.75 0.14
CA SER A 67 -5.56 0.87 1.30
C SER A 67 -6.94 0.17 1.33
N TYR A 68 -7.89 0.65 0.52
CA TYR A 68 -9.22 0.03 0.39
C TYR A 68 -9.20 -1.19 -0.53
N GLU A 69 -8.46 -1.09 -1.63
CA GLU A 69 -8.29 -2.17 -2.61
C GLU A 69 -7.02 -2.99 -2.35
N ASP A 70 -6.26 -2.61 -1.32
CA ASP A 70 -5.01 -3.25 -0.93
C ASP A 70 -3.96 -3.25 -2.06
N GLN A 71 -3.98 -2.19 -2.87
CA GLN A 71 -3.11 -2.03 -4.02
C GLN A 71 -2.14 -0.88 -3.83
N ILE A 72 -0.94 -1.02 -4.37
CA ILE A 72 0.07 0.04 -4.43
C ILE A 72 0.53 0.21 -5.86
N VAL A 73 0.77 1.45 -6.26
CA VAL A 73 1.39 1.79 -7.52
C VAL A 73 2.84 2.13 -7.23
N VAL A 74 3.75 1.43 -7.90
CA VAL A 74 5.18 1.58 -7.70
C VAL A 74 5.89 2.01 -8.97
N GLU A 75 6.90 2.85 -8.82
CA GLU A 75 7.78 3.32 -9.89
C GLU A 75 9.17 2.72 -9.71
N HIS A 76 9.77 2.23 -10.79
CA HIS A 76 11.12 1.71 -10.74
C HIS A 76 12.14 2.84 -11.00
N PRO A 77 13.17 3.04 -10.16
CA PRO A 77 14.12 4.16 -10.30
C PRO A 77 14.90 4.13 -11.62
N SER A 78 15.19 2.94 -12.17
CA SER A 78 15.83 2.78 -13.48
C SER A 78 14.89 3.00 -14.67
N LYS A 79 13.58 3.06 -14.45
CA LYS A 79 12.54 3.26 -15.47
C LYS A 79 11.42 4.11 -14.89
N ALA A 80 11.71 5.38 -14.63
CA ALA A 80 10.78 6.32 -13.98
C ALA A 80 9.51 6.65 -14.80
N ASP A 81 9.34 6.07 -16.00
CA ASP A 81 8.17 6.27 -16.86
C ASP A 81 7.23 5.04 -16.87
N GLU A 82 7.61 3.95 -16.18
CA GLU A 82 6.77 2.75 -16.05
C GLU A 82 6.27 2.60 -14.60
N LEU A 83 4.96 2.74 -14.42
CA LEU A 83 4.24 2.50 -13.18
C LEU A 83 3.64 1.10 -13.17
N TYR A 84 3.77 0.39 -12.05
CA TYR A 84 3.24 -0.95 -11.87
C TYR A 84 2.27 -0.97 -10.68
N THR A 85 1.06 -1.46 -10.90
CA THR A 85 0.09 -1.69 -9.82
C THR A 85 0.28 -3.09 -9.26
N LEU A 86 0.34 -3.20 -7.93
CA LEU A 86 0.64 -4.43 -7.21
C LEU A 86 -0.35 -4.63 -6.05
N ASP A 87 -0.90 -5.84 -5.92
CA ASP A 87 -1.72 -6.26 -4.80
C ASP A 87 -0.85 -6.65 -3.59
N VAL A 88 -0.93 -5.91 -2.49
CA VAL A 88 -0.01 -6.03 -1.35
C VAL A 88 -0.20 -7.36 -0.61
N SER A 89 -1.43 -7.70 -0.24
CA SER A 89 -1.81 -8.86 0.55
C SER A 89 -1.35 -10.18 -0.06
N PRO A 90 -1.67 -10.52 -1.34
CA PRO A 90 -1.22 -11.76 -1.93
C PRO A 90 0.31 -11.79 -2.09
N LEU A 91 0.94 -10.68 -2.48
CA LEU A 91 2.39 -10.65 -2.67
C LEU A 91 3.16 -10.73 -1.35
N VAL A 92 2.64 -10.15 -0.27
CA VAL A 92 3.21 -10.26 1.08
C VAL A 92 2.99 -11.67 1.63
N ALA A 93 1.81 -12.25 1.44
CA ALA A 93 1.50 -13.61 1.87
C ALA A 93 2.37 -14.65 1.15
N GLU A 94 2.63 -14.45 -0.15
CA GLU A 94 3.56 -15.25 -0.94
C GLU A 94 5.03 -14.99 -0.54
N GLY A 95 5.32 -13.84 0.06
CA GLY A 95 6.68 -13.41 0.40
C GLY A 95 7.46 -12.87 -0.80
N SER A 96 6.75 -12.43 -1.84
CA SER A 96 7.24 -11.77 -3.06
C SER A 96 7.27 -10.23 -2.95
N LEU A 97 6.66 -9.64 -1.93
CA LEU A 97 6.74 -8.21 -1.62
C LEU A 97 7.32 -7.97 -0.22
N LYS A 98 8.32 -7.08 -0.12
CA LYS A 98 9.07 -6.76 1.11
C LYS A 98 9.45 -5.29 1.17
N LEU A 99 9.72 -4.78 2.38
CA LEU A 99 10.39 -3.49 2.60
C LEU A 99 11.93 -3.67 2.55
#